data_AF-A0A3N5P6K3-F1
#
_entry.id   AF-A0A3N5P6K3-F1
#
_cell.length_a   1.000
_cell.length_b   1.000
_cell.length_c   1.000
_cell.angle_alpha   90.00
_cell.angle_beta   90.00
_cell.angle_gamma   90.00
#
_symmetry.space_group_name_H-M   'P 1'
#
loop_
_entity.id
_entity.type
_entity.pdbx_description
1 polymer ?
#
loop_
_entity_poly.entity_id
_entity_poly.type
_entity_poly.pdbx_seq_one_letter_code
_entity_poly.pdbx_strand_id
1 'polypeptide(L)' 'MSHLTAWVDLTTGEHRREPTGPALVQQYLGGRGLGVALLTRHQAGDGRTRGSDPFSP' A
#
# COMPACT_ATOMS: atom_id res chain seq x y z
N MET A 1 5.50 13.56 -14.36
CA MET A 1 4.41 13.59 -13.36
C MET A 1 4.81 12.68 -12.22
N SER A 2 4.91 13.15 -10.99
CA SER A 2 5.20 12.29 -9.84
C SER A 2 3.92 11.54 -9.43
N HIS A 3 4.01 10.21 -9.31
CA HIS A 3 2.91 9.43 -8.74
C HIS A 3 2.94 9.55 -7.21
N LEU A 4 1.75 9.74 -6.63
CA LEU A 4 1.56 9.87 -5.19
C LEU A 4 0.64 8.76 -4.70
N THR A 5 0.94 8.23 -3.52
CA THR A 5 0.07 7.32 -2.78
C THR A 5 -0.47 8.08 -1.57
N ALA A 6 -1.80 8.05 -1.41
CA ALA A 6 -2.44 8.55 -0.20
C ALA A 6 -2.62 7.39 0.78
N TRP A 7 -2.18 7.59 2.01
CA TRP A 7 -2.36 6.66 3.12
C TRP A 7 -3.34 7.28 4.10
N VAL A 8 -4.34 6.50 4.51
CA VAL A 8 -5.37 6.92 5.47
C VAL A 8 -5.54 5.81 6.49
N ASP A 9 -5.33 6.14 7.75
CA ASP A 9 -5.69 5.28 8.87
C ASP A 9 -7.14 5.59 9.26
N LEU A 10 -8.04 4.63 9.05
CA LEU A 10 -9.47 4.79 9.34
C LEU A 10 -9.78 4.65 10.84
N THR A 11 -8.85 4.13 11.65
CA THR A 11 -9.00 4.00 13.10
C THR A 11 -8.72 5.33 13.80
N THR A 12 -7.66 6.02 13.40
CA THR A 12 -7.20 7.27 14.03
C THR A 12 -7.63 8.53 13.28
N GLY A 13 -7.96 8.40 12.00
CA GLY A 13 -8.22 9.53 11.09
C GLY A 13 -6.94 10.19 10.55
N GLU A 14 -5.76 9.66 10.87
CA GLU A 14 -4.51 10.17 10.32
C GLU A 14 -4.42 9.95 8.81
N HIS A 15 -3.84 10.92 8.11
CA HIS A 15 -3.63 10.83 6.67
C HIS A 15 -2.28 11.42 6.29
N ARG A 16 -1.63 10.79 5.30
CA ARG A 16 -0.37 11.26 4.73
C ARG A 16 -0.32 11.00 3.23
N ARG A 17 0.45 11.82 2.51
CA ARG A 17 0.69 11.66 1.07
C ARG A 17 2.18 11.45 0.87
N GLU A 18 2.53 10.35 0.21
CA GLU A 18 3.91 9.97 -0.01
C GLU A 18 4.18 9.77 -1.51
N PRO A 19 5.38 10.09 -2.00
CA PRO A 19 5.81 9.70 -3.33
C PRO A 19 5.71 8.19 -3.52
N THR A 20 5.02 7.74 -4.56
CA THR A 20 5.05 6.35 -4.96
C THR A 20 6.47 6.05 -5.45
N GLY A 21 7.12 5.03 -4.88
CA GLY A 21 8.49 4.68 -5.25
C GLY A 21 8.63 4.49 -6.76
N PRO A 22 9.59 5.16 -7.44
CA PRO A 22 9.65 5.17 -8.91
C PRO A 22 9.83 3.78 -9.52
N ALA A 23 10.56 2.88 -8.84
CA ALA A 23 10.71 1.50 -9.25
C ALA A 23 9.37 0.73 -9.27
N LEU A 24 8.47 1.01 -8.34
CA LEU A 24 7.14 0.37 -8.31
C LEU A 24 6.28 0.82 -9.49
N VAL A 25 6.32 2.12 -9.82
CA VAL A 25 5.60 2.66 -10.97
C VAL A 25 6.10 2.04 -12.26
N GLN A 26 7.42 1.98 -12.45
CA GLN A 26 7.99 1.42 -13.68
C GLN A 26 7.72 -0.08 -13.81
N GLN A 27 7.79 -0.83 -12.71
CA GLN A 27 7.61 -2.28 -12.73
C GLN A 27 6.14 -2.69 -12.94
N TYR A 28 5.19 -1.94 -12.37
CA TYR A 28 3.79 -2.37 -12.31
C TYR A 28 2.83 -1.47 -13.09
N LEU A 29 3.29 -0.33 -13.61
CA LEU A 29 2.54 0.67 -14.40
C LEU A 29 1.32 1.30 -13.70
N GLY A 30 0.91 0.80 -12.52
CA GLY A 30 -0.22 1.27 -11.73
C GLY A 30 -1.28 0.19 -11.48
N GLY A 31 -2.50 0.64 -11.17
CA GLY A 31 -3.68 -0.22 -11.05
C GLY A 31 -3.48 -1.46 -10.17
N ARG A 32 -3.87 -2.62 -10.70
CA ARG A 32 -3.81 -3.89 -9.97
C ARG A 32 -2.41 -4.31 -9.59
N GLY A 33 -1.43 -4.15 -10.48
CA GLY A 33 -0.05 -4.56 -10.22
C GLY A 33 0.54 -3.78 -9.05
N LEU A 34 0.35 -2.46 -9.06
CA LEU A 34 0.79 -1.59 -7.96
C LEU A 34 0.07 -1.92 -6.65
N GLY A 35 -1.25 -2.16 -6.70
CA GLY A 35 -2.04 -2.54 -5.52
C GLY A 35 -1.54 -3.83 -4.85
N VAL A 36 -1.26 -4.88 -5.62
CA VAL A 36 -0.72 -6.15 -5.10
C VAL A 36 0.67 -5.94 -4.48
N ALA A 37 1.54 -5.16 -5.12
CA ALA A 37 2.87 -4.87 -4.62
C ALA A 37 2.83 -4.11 -3.28
N LEU A 38 1.94 -3.13 -3.15
CA LEU A 38 1.75 -2.37 -1.90
C LEU A 38 1.18 -3.26 -0.79
N LEU A 39 0.16 -4.08 -1.08
CA LEU A 39 -0.43 -5.01 -0.12
C LEU A 39 0.60 -6.01 0.43
N THR A 40 1.39 -6.61 -0.47
CA THR A 40 2.43 -7.58 -0.10
C THR A 40 3.48 -6.97 0.82
N ARG A 41 3.89 -5.72 0.55
CA ARG A 41 4.85 -5.00 1.38
C ARG A 41 4.29 -4.68 2.77
N HIS A 42 3.05 -4.24 2.86
CA HIS A 42 2.44 -3.89 4.15
C HIS A 42 2.23 -5.11 5.04
N GLN A 43 1.75 -6.22 4.48
CA GLN A 43 1.60 -7.47 5.23
C GLN A 43 2.95 -7.98 5.75
N ALA A 44 4.02 -7.84 4.97
CA ALA A 44 5.36 -8.22 5.40
C ALA A 44 5.92 -7.32 6.52
N GLY A 45 5.54 -6.04 6.58
CA GLY A 45 6.02 -5.07 7.58
C GLY A 45 5.29 -5.13 8.92
N ASP A 46 3.99 -5.44 8.91
CA ASP A 46 3.15 -5.40 10.12
C ASP A 46 3.15 -6.73 10.91
N GLY A 47 3.95 -7.72 10.50
CA GLY A 47 3.89 -9.08 11.04
C GLY A 47 2.57 -9.81 10.74
N ARG A 48 1.68 -9.22 9.92
CA ARG A 48 0.43 -9.83 9.47
C ARG A 48 0.76 -10.90 8.44
N THR A 49 0.59 -12.17 8.81
CA THR A 49 0.79 -13.30 7.91
C THR A 49 -0.19 -13.27 6.74
N ARG A 50 0.23 -13.85 5.61
CA ARG A 50 -0.65 -14.18 4.48
C ARG A 50 -1.89 -14.91 5.01
N GLY A 51 -3.08 -14.31 4.88
CA GLY A 51 -4.32 -14.85 5.46
C GLY A 51 -4.79 -14.17 6.75
N SER A 52 -4.45 -12.89 6.97
CA SER A 52 -5.16 -12.05 7.95
C SER A 52 -6.68 -12.14 7.74
N ASP A 53 -7.44 -12.09 8.84
CA ASP A 53 -8.90 -12.04 8.78
C ASP A 53 -9.33 -10.91 7.82
N PRO A 54 -10.14 -11.19 6.77
CA PRO A 54 -10.58 -10.16 5.83
C PRO A 54 -11.38 -9.02 6.48
N PHE A 55 -11.86 -9.22 7.71
CA PHE A 55 -12.59 -8.22 8.47
C PHE A 55 -11.77 -7.59 9.60
N SER A 56 -10.51 -8.01 9.80
CA SER A 56 -9.64 -7.32 10.76
C SER A 56 -9.17 -5.98 10.20
N PRO A 57 -9.12 -4.93 11.03
CA PRO A 57 -8.46 -3.67 10.69
C PRO A 57 -6.94 -3.86 10.53
#